data_AF-A0A522Y2M3-F1
#
_entry.id   AF-A0A522Y2M3-F1
#
_cell.length_a   1.000
_cell.length_b   1.000
_cell.length_c   1.000
_cell.angle_alpha   90.00
_cell.angle_beta   90.00
_cell.angle_gamma   90.00
#
_symmetry.space_group_name_H-M   'P 1'
#
loop_
_entity.id
_entity.type
_entity.pdbx_description
1 polymer ?
#
loop_
_entity_poly.entity_id
_entity_poly.type
_entity_poly.pdbx_seq_one_letter_code
_entity_poly.pdbx_strand_id
1 'polypeptide(L)'
;MPTSGEACCDAGIGRVRKQSRILIGPNPDARHGPQAARPAGLPCHPSAIAAAGSRPASCAERCDRFRRRAACRRPAATHADRQRTGHRGRTHRLPHRRWHSRAAHRGIDRPVIAADPAVNPPRAPDAVTVDADVRRALDEDIGTGDVTAALLPEIADTAYLLCKEPALICGRPWFDRCHQQLDPGVRIDWHVGEGTQVEAGTHLATLEGRARALVTAERASLNFLQTLSATATVTAAYVAAVSGTGARILDTRKTLPGLRQAQKYAVRIGGGDNHRMGLFDAVMLKENHIRAAGSIAEAVAGARGRYPALPVIVEVESIDQLHEALASACDRILIDDFDARMRREAVRIAAGRVPLEVSGGVDLATVRAIAEDGVDCISIGGLTKHVRAIDLSLKLGRRPA
;
A
#
# COMPACT_ATOMS: atom_id res chain seq x y z
N MET A 1 -61.87 -41.65 22.78
CA MET A 1 -62.18 -42.47 21.58
C MET A 1 -62.36 -41.52 20.40
N PRO A 2 -61.86 -41.84 19.19
CA PRO A 2 -60.99 -42.98 18.83
C PRO A 2 -59.54 -42.70 19.36
N THR A 3 -58.37 -42.90 18.72
CA THR A 3 -57.97 -43.30 17.35
C THR A 3 -56.57 -43.94 17.36
N SER A 4 -56.19 -44.55 16.23
CA SER A 4 -54.93 -45.23 15.91
C SER A 4 -53.72 -44.32 15.63
N GLY A 5 -52.50 -44.87 15.75
CA GLY A 5 -51.27 -44.28 15.21
C GLY A 5 -50.00 -45.05 15.57
N GLU A 6 -49.65 -46.08 14.80
CA GLU A 6 -48.34 -46.76 14.89
C GLU A 6 -47.26 -46.00 14.11
N ALA A 7 -46.01 -45.99 14.60
CA ALA A 7 -44.80 -46.16 13.79
C ALA A 7 -43.55 -46.34 14.68
N CYS A 8 -42.68 -47.26 14.30
CA CYS A 8 -41.30 -47.37 14.80
C CYS A 8 -40.35 -46.92 13.68
N CYS A 9 -39.17 -46.38 14.02
CA CYS A 9 -37.90 -46.68 13.33
C CYS A 9 -36.70 -45.97 13.99
N ASP A 10 -35.50 -46.47 13.71
CA ASP A 10 -34.23 -46.14 14.38
C ASP A 10 -33.07 -45.97 13.36
N ALA A 11 -32.01 -45.28 13.78
CA ALA A 11 -30.64 -45.21 13.22
C ALA A 11 -30.41 -44.77 11.74
N GLY A 12 -29.31 -44.03 11.49
CA GLY A 12 -28.84 -43.83 10.10
C GLY A 12 -27.87 -42.66 9.80
N ILE A 13 -26.70 -42.55 10.45
CA ILE A 13 -25.71 -41.51 10.10
C ILE A 13 -24.88 -41.93 8.85
N GLY A 14 -25.25 -41.41 7.68
CA GLY A 14 -24.56 -41.69 6.41
C GLY A 14 -23.38 -40.77 6.08
N ARG A 15 -22.14 -41.25 6.21
CA ARG A 15 -20.95 -40.58 5.65
C ARG A 15 -20.71 -41.00 4.19
N VAL A 16 -20.94 -40.09 3.24
CA VAL A 16 -20.65 -40.34 1.82
C VAL A 16 -19.15 -40.28 1.54
N ARG A 17 -18.53 -41.42 1.23
CA ARG A 17 -17.22 -41.48 0.55
C ARG A 17 -17.45 -41.65 -0.95
N LYS A 18 -16.99 -40.70 -1.78
CA LYS A 18 -16.78 -40.96 -3.21
C LYS A 18 -15.38 -41.53 -3.41
N GLN A 19 -15.30 -42.79 -3.85
CA GLN A 19 -14.11 -43.36 -4.46
C GLN A 19 -14.43 -43.68 -5.92
N SER A 20 -13.59 -43.20 -6.83
CA SER A 20 -13.67 -43.53 -8.25
C SER A 20 -12.26 -43.88 -8.72
N ARG A 21 -12.04 -45.16 -9.04
CA ARG A 21 -10.77 -45.63 -9.59
C ARG A 21 -10.66 -45.24 -11.06
N ILE A 22 -9.50 -44.76 -11.46
CA ILE A 22 -8.97 -45.02 -12.81
C ILE A 22 -7.69 -45.84 -12.59
N LEU A 23 -7.63 -47.03 -13.18
CA LEU A 23 -6.48 -47.92 -13.12
C LEU A 23 -5.65 -47.73 -14.38
N ILE A 24 -4.35 -47.50 -14.21
CA ILE A 24 -3.39 -47.44 -15.32
C ILE A 24 -2.87 -48.86 -15.55
N GLY A 25 -3.09 -49.39 -16.75
CA GLY A 25 -2.46 -50.60 -17.25
C GLY A 25 -1.52 -50.27 -18.42
N PRO A 26 -0.36 -50.93 -18.56
CA PRO A 26 0.56 -50.67 -19.67
C PRO A 26 0.10 -51.38 -20.96
N ASN A 27 0.39 -50.78 -22.11
CA ASN A 27 0.27 -51.42 -23.43
C ASN A 27 1.61 -51.30 -24.18
N PRO A 28 2.23 -52.41 -24.62
CA PRO A 28 3.50 -52.39 -25.36
C PRO A 28 3.31 -52.18 -26.88
N ASP A 29 4.45 -52.05 -27.58
CA ASP A 29 4.66 -52.10 -29.03
C ASP A 29 3.79 -51.19 -29.95
N ALA A 30 4.36 -50.03 -30.27
CA ALA A 30 4.40 -49.52 -31.64
C ALA A 30 5.81 -48.98 -31.92
N ARG A 31 6.36 -49.20 -33.13
CA ARG A 31 7.76 -48.84 -33.49
C ARG A 31 7.86 -48.09 -34.81
N HIS A 32 8.97 -47.37 -34.96
CA HIS A 32 9.49 -46.69 -36.15
C HIS A 32 8.93 -45.27 -36.42
N GLY A 33 9.81 -44.41 -36.96
CA GLY A 33 9.57 -42.98 -37.23
C GLY A 33 9.29 -42.67 -38.71
N PRO A 34 9.79 -41.55 -39.27
CA PRO A 34 11.16 -41.08 -39.10
C PRO A 34 11.31 -39.66 -38.50
N GLN A 35 12.54 -39.13 -38.54
CA GLN A 35 12.98 -37.88 -37.91
C GLN A 35 12.76 -36.65 -38.82
N ALA A 36 12.57 -35.47 -38.21
CA ALA A 36 12.70 -34.16 -38.86
C ALA A 36 13.66 -33.27 -38.05
N ALA A 37 14.42 -32.42 -38.74
CA ALA A 37 15.66 -31.84 -38.21
C ALA A 37 15.48 -30.75 -37.13
N ARG A 38 16.42 -30.70 -36.19
CA ARG A 38 16.78 -29.46 -35.47
C ARG A 38 17.77 -28.66 -36.32
N PRO A 39 17.66 -27.32 -36.42
CA PRO A 39 18.78 -26.50 -36.85
C PRO A 39 19.86 -26.44 -35.76
N ALA A 40 21.13 -26.39 -36.17
CA ALA A 40 22.25 -26.05 -35.28
C ALA A 40 22.32 -24.52 -35.06
N GLY A 41 23.11 -24.07 -34.10
CA GLY A 41 23.32 -22.63 -33.81
C GLY A 41 24.78 -22.20 -33.86
N LEU A 42 25.06 -21.01 -33.28
CA LEU A 42 26.38 -20.38 -33.11
C LEU A 42 26.96 -19.80 -34.44
N PRO A 43 27.84 -18.76 -34.40
CA PRO A 43 28.82 -18.43 -33.35
C PRO A 43 28.55 -17.18 -32.50
N CYS A 44 28.97 -17.26 -31.23
CA CYS A 44 29.44 -16.11 -30.47
C CYS A 44 30.90 -15.83 -30.83
N HIS A 45 31.31 -14.58 -31.04
CA HIS A 45 32.71 -14.25 -31.31
C HIS A 45 33.58 -14.28 -30.03
N PRO A 46 34.82 -14.81 -30.09
CA PRO A 46 35.73 -14.85 -28.95
C PRO A 46 36.67 -13.64 -28.90
N SER A 47 37.12 -13.30 -27.68
CA SER A 47 38.39 -12.60 -27.42
C SER A 47 38.78 -12.86 -25.97
N ALA A 48 39.98 -13.40 -25.73
CA ALA A 48 40.42 -13.82 -24.40
C ALA A 48 41.93 -13.66 -24.20
N ILE A 49 42.31 -12.91 -23.17
CA ILE A 49 43.62 -12.89 -22.50
C ILE A 49 43.27 -12.67 -21.02
N ALA A 50 43.36 -13.61 -20.06
CA ALA A 50 44.46 -14.50 -19.62
C ALA A 50 45.56 -13.76 -18.81
N ALA A 51 46.17 -14.31 -17.75
CA ALA A 51 45.74 -15.37 -16.82
C ALA A 51 46.65 -15.41 -15.56
N ALA A 52 46.07 -15.54 -14.36
CA ALA A 52 46.62 -16.07 -13.10
C ALA A 52 45.50 -15.94 -12.05
N GLY A 53 45.21 -16.83 -11.10
CA GLY A 53 45.86 -18.05 -10.57
C GLY A 53 45.59 -18.07 -9.05
N SER A 54 45.31 -19.17 -8.34
CA SER A 54 45.18 -20.58 -8.75
C SER A 54 44.44 -21.44 -7.70
N ARG A 55 43.33 -22.09 -8.10
CA ARG A 55 42.68 -23.33 -7.57
C ARG A 55 42.39 -23.53 -6.05
N PRO A 56 41.45 -24.44 -5.68
CA PRO A 56 40.77 -24.39 -4.37
C PRO A 56 41.14 -25.51 -3.38
N ALA A 57 40.67 -25.35 -2.13
CA ALA A 57 40.47 -26.43 -1.16
C ALA A 57 38.96 -26.58 -0.84
N SER A 58 38.54 -27.75 -0.34
CA SER A 58 37.14 -28.19 -0.35
C SER A 58 36.55 -28.51 1.03
N CYS A 59 35.25 -28.21 1.17
CA CYS A 59 34.28 -28.87 2.06
C CYS A 59 34.38 -28.63 3.59
N ALA A 60 33.21 -28.67 4.22
CA ALA A 60 32.92 -28.89 5.64
C ALA A 60 33.83 -28.23 6.71
N GLU A 61 33.38 -27.10 7.28
CA GLU A 61 33.26 -26.94 8.74
C GLU A 61 32.56 -25.62 9.16
N ARG A 62 32.04 -25.59 10.40
CA ARG A 62 31.38 -24.47 11.13
C ARG A 62 29.92 -24.13 10.74
N CYS A 63 29.01 -25.00 11.19
CA CYS A 63 27.61 -24.64 11.46
C CYS A 63 27.14 -25.24 12.81
N ASP A 64 27.81 -24.92 13.92
CA ASP A 64 27.25 -25.17 15.26
C ASP A 64 27.85 -24.28 16.36
N ARG A 65 27.03 -23.38 16.95
CA ARG A 65 27.31 -22.71 18.24
C ARG A 65 26.08 -22.00 18.84
N PHE A 66 24.94 -22.68 19.02
CA PHE A 66 23.88 -22.12 19.90
C PHE A 66 22.92 -23.19 20.48
N ARG A 67 23.28 -23.80 21.64
CA ARG A 67 22.32 -24.45 22.57
C ARG A 67 22.98 -24.90 23.88
N ARG A 68 22.26 -24.73 25.00
CA ARG A 68 22.56 -25.23 26.38
C ARG A 68 23.78 -24.50 27.02
N ARG A 69 23.87 -24.19 28.32
CA ARG A 69 23.15 -24.43 29.61
C ARG A 69 23.43 -23.17 30.50
N ALA A 70 22.80 -22.86 31.64
CA ALA A 70 21.59 -23.33 32.34
C ALA A 70 21.18 -22.26 33.39
N ALA A 71 20.09 -22.51 34.13
CA ALA A 71 19.54 -21.60 35.14
C ALA A 71 20.43 -21.41 36.40
N CYS A 72 20.22 -20.28 37.10
CA CYS A 72 20.45 -20.17 38.53
C CYS A 72 19.26 -19.46 39.22
N ARG A 73 19.21 -19.44 40.55
CA ARG A 73 17.99 -19.21 41.36
C ARG A 73 17.83 -17.78 41.92
N ARG A 74 16.61 -17.48 42.37
CA ARG A 74 16.25 -16.36 43.29
C ARG A 74 17.13 -16.35 44.55
N PRO A 75 17.21 -15.22 45.25
CA PRO A 75 16.36 -15.06 46.45
C PRO A 75 15.42 -13.85 46.37
N ALA A 76 14.54 -13.71 47.37
CA ALA A 76 13.65 -12.56 47.56
C ALA A 76 13.57 -12.20 49.06
N ALA A 77 13.65 -10.91 49.37
CA ALA A 77 13.54 -10.30 50.71
C ALA A 77 13.43 -8.77 50.54
N THR A 78 12.77 -7.98 51.39
CA THR A 78 11.77 -8.22 52.46
C THR A 78 10.98 -6.92 52.68
N HIS A 79 9.82 -6.99 53.34
CA HIS A 79 9.15 -5.78 53.86
C HIS A 79 9.96 -5.12 54.97
N ALA A 80 9.99 -3.79 54.98
CA ALA A 80 10.30 -2.97 56.15
C ALA A 80 9.43 -1.70 56.13
N ASP A 81 8.45 -1.64 57.03
CA ASP A 81 7.69 -0.42 57.35
C ASP A 81 8.42 0.35 58.47
N ARG A 82 8.46 1.70 58.39
CA ARG A 82 8.07 2.56 59.51
C ARG A 82 8.06 4.07 59.24
N GLN A 83 7.07 4.68 59.89
CA GLN A 83 7.08 6.01 60.52
C GLN A 83 7.04 7.28 59.65
N ARG A 84 5.81 7.80 59.56
CA ARG A 84 5.53 9.25 59.52
C ARG A 84 6.27 9.99 60.64
N THR A 85 6.79 11.17 60.34
CA THR A 85 6.74 12.33 61.26
C THR A 85 6.00 13.46 60.57
N GLY A 86 5.32 14.31 61.34
CA GLY A 86 4.54 15.43 60.82
C GLY A 86 5.03 16.75 61.37
N HIS A 87 4.89 17.82 60.59
CA HIS A 87 5.03 19.18 61.10
C HIS A 87 3.91 20.08 60.60
N ARG A 88 3.31 20.83 61.52
CA ARG A 88 2.24 21.80 61.24
C ARG A 88 2.87 23.17 61.01
N GLY A 89 2.59 23.74 59.83
CA GLY A 89 2.29 25.14 59.58
C GLY A 89 3.23 26.25 60.09
N ARG A 90 3.58 27.16 59.19
CA ARG A 90 3.49 28.60 59.46
C ARG A 90 3.05 29.34 58.20
N THR A 91 2.06 30.22 58.35
CA THR A 91 1.54 31.06 57.27
C THR A 91 2.27 32.41 57.28
N HIS A 92 2.88 32.78 56.15
CA HIS A 92 3.36 34.14 55.92
C HIS A 92 2.64 34.74 54.72
N ARG A 93 1.77 35.72 55.00
CA ARG A 93 1.24 36.63 53.97
C ARG A 93 2.32 37.65 53.62
N LEU A 94 2.58 37.83 52.33
CA LEU A 94 3.25 39.02 51.78
C LEU A 94 2.43 39.55 50.59
N PRO A 95 2.52 40.86 50.27
CA PRO A 95 1.37 41.57 49.70
C PRO A 95 1.24 41.49 48.18
N HIS A 96 -0.01 41.50 47.69
CA HIS A 96 -0.32 41.70 46.28
C HIS A 96 0.16 43.07 45.78
N ARG A 97 1.18 43.11 44.94
CA ARG A 97 1.40 44.23 44.01
C ARG A 97 0.67 43.94 42.70
N ARG A 98 -0.33 44.77 42.37
CA ARG A 98 -0.98 44.77 41.05
C ARG A 98 0.05 45.17 39.99
N TRP A 99 0.39 44.27 39.08
CA TRP A 99 1.05 44.60 37.83
C TRP A 99 0.00 44.64 36.71
N HIS A 100 -0.30 45.84 36.21
CA HIS A 100 -1.14 46.03 35.03
C HIS A 100 -0.29 45.93 33.76
N SER A 101 0.12 44.72 33.41
CA SER A 101 0.76 44.44 32.11
C SER A 101 -0.32 44.21 31.05
N ARG A 102 -0.58 45.24 30.23
CA ARG A 102 -1.30 45.07 28.95
C ARG A 102 -0.42 44.28 27.96
N ALA A 103 -0.35 42.96 28.14
CA ALA A 103 0.20 42.07 27.14
C ALA A 103 -0.74 42.04 25.94
N ALA A 104 -0.45 42.87 24.93
CA ALA A 104 -1.19 42.85 23.69
C ALA A 104 -0.95 41.49 23.00
N HIS A 105 -2.00 40.70 22.82
CA HIS A 105 -1.98 39.52 21.96
C HIS A 105 -1.81 39.98 20.51
N ARG A 106 -0.58 40.28 20.10
CA ARG A 106 -0.21 40.24 18.69
C ARG A 106 -0.32 38.78 18.29
N GLY A 107 -1.37 38.45 17.54
CA GLY A 107 -1.41 37.18 16.82
C GLY A 107 -0.14 37.08 16.00
N ILE A 108 0.58 35.97 16.13
CA ILE A 108 1.50 35.58 15.08
C ILE A 108 0.58 35.04 13.99
N ASP A 109 0.15 35.92 13.09
CA ASP A 109 -0.48 35.52 11.85
C ASP A 109 0.53 34.61 11.15
N ARG A 110 0.30 33.29 11.23
CA ARG A 110 1.05 32.33 10.43
C ARG A 110 0.90 32.81 8.99
N PRO A 111 1.98 32.90 8.19
CA PRO A 111 1.80 32.93 6.75
C PRO A 111 0.99 31.67 6.43
N VAL A 112 -0.25 31.87 6.00
CA VAL A 112 -1.07 30.79 5.45
C VAL A 112 -0.30 30.36 4.21
N ILE A 113 0.37 29.21 4.29
CA ILE A 113 0.81 28.48 3.09
C ILE A 113 -0.46 28.37 2.28
N ALA A 114 -0.50 29.08 1.14
CA ALA A 114 -1.75 29.40 0.46
C ALA A 114 -2.55 28.11 0.28
N ALA A 115 -3.78 28.09 0.81
CA ALA A 115 -4.64 26.94 0.67
C ALA A 115 -4.89 26.71 -0.82
N ASP A 116 -4.22 25.70 -1.39
CA ASP A 116 -4.20 25.46 -2.84
C ASP A 116 -5.65 25.31 -3.32
N PRO A 117 -6.16 26.23 -4.17
CA PRO A 117 -7.59 26.36 -4.37
C PRO A 117 -8.12 25.17 -5.19
N ALA A 118 -8.92 24.35 -4.52
CA ALA A 118 -9.35 23.02 -4.91
C ALA A 118 -8.23 21.95 -4.87
N VAL A 119 -8.62 20.74 -4.48
CA VAL A 119 -7.78 19.55 -4.68
C VAL A 119 -7.61 19.38 -6.19
N ASN A 120 -6.42 19.73 -6.70
CA ASN A 120 -6.08 19.59 -8.11
C ASN A 120 -6.45 18.17 -8.58
N PRO A 121 -7.35 18.02 -9.58
CA PRO A 121 -7.94 16.73 -9.90
C PRO A 121 -6.84 15.74 -10.31
N PRO A 122 -6.91 14.48 -9.86
CA PRO A 122 -5.90 13.47 -10.15
C PRO A 122 -5.57 13.43 -11.64
N ARG A 123 -4.32 13.80 -11.98
CA ARG A 123 -3.82 13.72 -13.34
C ARG A 123 -4.05 12.31 -13.88
N ALA A 124 -4.59 12.22 -15.09
CA ALA A 124 -4.79 10.95 -15.79
C ALA A 124 -3.49 10.11 -15.79
N PRO A 125 -3.58 8.79 -15.63
CA PRO A 125 -2.42 7.92 -15.61
C PRO A 125 -1.70 7.93 -16.97
N ASP A 126 -0.43 7.52 -16.97
CA ASP A 126 0.33 7.44 -18.21
C ASP A 126 -0.17 6.26 -19.06
N ALA A 127 -0.69 6.55 -20.26
CA ALA A 127 -1.28 5.55 -21.13
C ALA A 127 -0.29 4.43 -21.51
N VAL A 128 1.01 4.72 -21.64
CA VAL A 128 2.04 3.72 -21.94
C VAL A 128 2.21 2.75 -20.76
N THR A 129 2.18 3.25 -19.53
CA THR A 129 2.19 2.43 -18.30
C THR A 129 0.92 1.59 -18.17
N VAL A 130 -0.27 2.17 -18.40
CA VAL A 130 -1.54 1.41 -18.40
C VAL A 130 -1.50 0.29 -19.43
N ASP A 131 -1.05 0.57 -20.65
CA ASP A 131 -0.90 -0.43 -21.72
C ASP A 131 0.03 -1.57 -21.34
N ALA A 132 1.17 -1.27 -20.69
CA ALA A 132 2.15 -2.25 -20.25
C ALA A 132 1.71 -3.07 -19.02
N ASP A 133 0.90 -2.48 -18.14
CA ASP A 133 0.26 -3.18 -17.02
C ASP A 133 -0.82 -4.14 -17.53
N VAL A 134 -1.73 -3.65 -18.37
CA VAL A 134 -2.83 -4.44 -18.93
C VAL A 134 -2.30 -5.57 -19.81
N ARG A 135 -1.35 -5.30 -20.70
CA ARG A 135 -0.77 -6.32 -21.58
C ARG A 135 -0.19 -7.48 -20.78
N ARG A 136 0.61 -7.18 -19.75
CA ARG A 136 1.18 -8.18 -18.85
C ARG A 136 0.14 -9.04 -18.14
N ALA A 137 -0.98 -8.43 -17.71
CA ALA A 137 -2.09 -9.15 -17.06
C ALA A 137 -2.94 -10.00 -18.04
N LEU A 138 -3.00 -9.62 -19.32
CA LEU A 138 -3.62 -10.43 -20.37
C LEU A 138 -2.69 -11.57 -20.83
N ASP A 139 -1.40 -11.29 -21.00
CA ASP A 139 -0.38 -12.27 -21.40
C ASP A 139 -0.27 -13.42 -20.39
N GLU A 140 -0.39 -13.15 -19.08
CA GLU A 140 -0.28 -14.18 -18.02
C GLU A 140 -1.53 -15.06 -17.87
N ASP A 141 -2.73 -14.54 -18.16
CA ASP A 141 -4.02 -15.23 -17.96
C ASP A 141 -4.51 -15.93 -19.24
N ILE A 142 -4.22 -15.36 -20.43
CA ILE A 142 -4.63 -15.91 -21.73
C ILE A 142 -3.63 -16.96 -22.25
N GLY A 143 -2.33 -16.71 -22.12
CA GLY A 143 -1.28 -17.60 -22.64
C GLY A 143 -1.44 -17.94 -24.13
N THR A 144 -1.84 -19.17 -24.45
CA THR A 144 -2.10 -19.64 -25.83
C THR A 144 -3.51 -19.36 -26.36
N GLY A 145 -4.41 -18.84 -25.53
CA GLY A 145 -5.81 -18.55 -25.88
C GLY A 145 -6.82 -19.15 -24.90
N ASP A 146 -7.93 -18.44 -24.68
CA ASP A 146 -9.02 -18.86 -23.80
C ASP A 146 -9.84 -19.99 -24.43
N VAL A 147 -9.51 -21.23 -24.05
CA VAL A 147 -10.19 -22.46 -24.49
C VAL A 147 -11.64 -22.58 -24.02
N THR A 148 -12.07 -21.76 -23.05
CA THR A 148 -13.45 -21.78 -22.52
C THR A 148 -14.33 -20.77 -23.23
N ALA A 149 -13.86 -19.53 -23.42
CA ALA A 149 -14.56 -18.55 -24.27
C ALA A 149 -14.65 -19.01 -25.73
N ALA A 150 -13.70 -19.83 -26.22
CA ALA A 150 -13.79 -20.47 -27.53
C ALA A 150 -15.08 -21.30 -27.73
N LEU A 151 -15.70 -21.82 -26.66
CA LEU A 151 -16.97 -22.56 -26.71
C LEU A 151 -18.20 -21.64 -26.90
N LEU A 152 -18.07 -20.34 -26.62
CA LEU A 152 -19.14 -19.36 -26.87
C LEU A 152 -19.21 -19.03 -28.37
N PRO A 153 -20.38 -18.61 -28.88
CA PRO A 153 -20.50 -18.07 -30.24
C PRO A 153 -19.75 -16.73 -30.40
N GLU A 154 -19.17 -16.49 -31.58
CA GLU A 154 -18.54 -15.21 -31.94
C GLU A 154 -19.60 -14.18 -32.36
N ILE A 155 -20.38 -13.70 -31.39
CA ILE A 155 -21.45 -12.71 -31.57
C ILE A 155 -21.23 -11.49 -30.68
N ALA A 156 -21.92 -10.40 -30.98
CA ALA A 156 -22.05 -9.28 -30.05
C ALA A 156 -23.01 -9.64 -28.91
N ASP A 157 -22.68 -9.24 -27.69
CA ASP A 157 -23.50 -9.41 -26.48
C ASP A 157 -23.30 -8.21 -25.53
N THR A 158 -24.11 -8.14 -24.48
CA THR A 158 -24.02 -7.18 -23.39
C THR A 158 -23.37 -7.83 -22.16
N ALA A 159 -22.69 -7.05 -21.34
CA ALA A 159 -22.36 -7.44 -19.96
C ALA A 159 -22.63 -6.27 -19.00
N TYR A 160 -22.82 -6.55 -17.72
CA TYR A 160 -23.02 -5.54 -16.68
C TYR A 160 -22.13 -5.76 -15.47
N LEU A 161 -21.60 -4.67 -14.92
CA LEU A 161 -20.67 -4.64 -13.79
C LEU A 161 -21.39 -4.17 -12.52
N LEU A 162 -21.27 -4.95 -11.45
CA LEU A 162 -21.83 -4.65 -10.13
C LEU A 162 -20.74 -4.53 -9.06
N CYS A 163 -20.94 -3.58 -8.13
CA CYS A 163 -20.29 -3.60 -6.81
C CYS A 163 -21.14 -4.40 -5.82
N LYS A 164 -20.52 -5.14 -4.89
CA LYS A 164 -21.25 -5.96 -3.89
C LYS A 164 -21.04 -5.51 -2.45
N GLU A 165 -20.10 -4.61 -2.19
CA GLU A 165 -19.88 -3.97 -0.89
C GLU A 165 -19.64 -2.46 -1.06
N PRO A 166 -19.74 -1.65 0.00
CA PRO A 166 -19.48 -0.22 -0.09
C PRO A 166 -18.01 0.05 -0.46
N ALA A 167 -17.78 0.89 -1.47
CA ALA A 167 -16.46 1.15 -2.02
C ALA A 167 -16.36 2.54 -2.66
N LEU A 168 -15.14 3.02 -2.86
CA LEU A 168 -14.83 4.16 -3.73
C LEU A 168 -14.17 3.63 -5.01
N ILE A 169 -14.82 3.87 -6.14
CA ILE A 169 -14.48 3.24 -7.42
C ILE A 169 -13.24 3.90 -8.03
N CYS A 170 -12.20 3.09 -8.24
CA CYS A 170 -10.96 3.51 -8.87
C CYS A 170 -10.38 2.42 -9.76
N GLY A 171 -9.87 2.80 -10.94
CA GLY A 171 -9.18 1.92 -11.87
C GLY A 171 -9.81 1.82 -13.26
N ARG A 172 -10.77 2.68 -13.63
CA ARG A 172 -11.43 2.64 -14.94
C ARG A 172 -10.44 2.61 -16.12
N PRO A 173 -9.32 3.38 -16.13
CA PRO A 173 -8.36 3.32 -17.24
C PRO A 173 -7.73 1.93 -17.47
N TRP A 174 -7.52 1.13 -16.42
CA TRP A 174 -7.03 -0.24 -16.56
C TRP A 174 -8.16 -1.21 -16.95
N PHE A 175 -9.35 -1.08 -16.32
CA PHE A 175 -10.52 -1.89 -16.65
C PHE A 175 -10.92 -1.75 -18.13
N ASP A 176 -11.09 -0.51 -18.58
CA ASP A 176 -11.49 -0.19 -19.96
C ASP A 176 -10.46 -0.73 -20.94
N ARG A 177 -9.17 -0.57 -20.61
CA ARG A 177 -8.08 -0.98 -21.49
C ARG A 177 -7.91 -2.50 -21.57
N CYS A 178 -8.23 -3.27 -20.53
CA CYS A 178 -8.31 -4.74 -20.61
C CYS A 178 -9.28 -5.20 -21.70
N HIS A 179 -10.50 -4.67 -21.71
CA HIS A 179 -11.48 -5.00 -22.75
C HIS A 179 -11.05 -4.49 -24.14
N GLN A 180 -10.55 -3.25 -24.24
CA GLN A 180 -10.12 -2.64 -25.51
C GLN A 180 -8.88 -3.29 -26.15
N GLN A 181 -8.02 -3.99 -25.39
CA GLN A 181 -6.90 -4.75 -25.98
C GLN A 181 -7.38 -6.06 -26.63
N LEU A 182 -8.49 -6.64 -26.19
CA LEU A 182 -9.06 -7.85 -26.81
C LEU A 182 -10.13 -7.53 -27.88
N ASP A 183 -10.89 -6.44 -27.69
CA ASP A 183 -11.93 -6.00 -28.62
C ASP A 183 -11.93 -4.47 -28.79
N PRO A 184 -11.23 -3.92 -29.80
CA PRO A 184 -11.19 -2.47 -30.05
C PRO A 184 -12.55 -1.83 -30.37
N GLY A 185 -13.57 -2.63 -30.67
CA GLY A 185 -14.96 -2.17 -30.88
C GLY A 185 -15.83 -2.13 -29.62
N VAL A 186 -15.30 -2.53 -28.45
CA VAL A 186 -16.07 -2.56 -27.21
C VAL A 186 -16.52 -1.17 -26.78
N ARG A 187 -17.80 -1.03 -26.45
CA ARG A 187 -18.37 0.17 -25.83
C ARG A 187 -18.58 -0.10 -24.34
N ILE A 188 -18.15 0.84 -23.50
CA ILE A 188 -18.25 0.74 -22.04
C ILE A 188 -18.93 2.01 -21.55
N ASP A 189 -20.19 1.88 -21.15
CA ASP A 189 -21.02 2.94 -20.59
C ASP A 189 -20.90 2.92 -19.07
N TRP A 190 -20.33 3.97 -18.48
CA TRP A 190 -20.04 4.04 -17.05
C TRP A 190 -21.10 4.86 -16.32
N HIS A 191 -21.89 4.18 -15.48
CA HIS A 191 -22.95 4.78 -14.65
C HIS A 191 -22.41 5.54 -13.43
N VAL A 192 -21.11 5.44 -13.15
CA VAL A 192 -20.43 6.14 -12.05
C VAL A 192 -19.12 6.80 -12.49
N GLY A 193 -18.78 7.94 -11.91
CA GLY A 193 -17.49 8.60 -12.11
C GLY A 193 -16.34 7.85 -11.44
N GLU A 194 -15.12 7.97 -11.99
CA GLU A 194 -13.91 7.64 -11.24
C GLU A 194 -13.87 8.48 -9.94
N GLY A 195 -13.57 7.87 -8.80
CA GLY A 195 -13.60 8.51 -7.48
C GLY A 195 -14.99 8.55 -6.81
N THR A 196 -16.03 8.01 -7.45
CA THR A 196 -17.38 7.95 -6.85
C THR A 196 -17.42 6.90 -5.73
N GLN A 197 -17.93 7.27 -4.55
CA GLN A 197 -18.32 6.32 -3.52
C GLN A 197 -19.68 5.69 -3.85
N VAL A 198 -19.77 4.37 -3.73
CA VAL A 198 -20.94 3.55 -4.09
C VAL A 198 -21.30 2.57 -2.98
N GLU A 199 -22.55 2.11 -2.99
CA GLU A 199 -23.08 1.11 -2.06
C GLU A 199 -23.11 -0.30 -2.68
N ALA A 200 -23.33 -1.31 -1.85
CA ALA A 200 -23.57 -2.69 -2.28
C ALA A 200 -24.76 -2.78 -3.27
N GLY A 201 -24.57 -3.50 -4.38
CA GLY A 201 -25.56 -3.66 -5.45
C GLY A 201 -25.53 -2.59 -6.55
N THR A 202 -24.67 -1.57 -6.43
CA THR A 202 -24.57 -0.47 -7.41
C THR A 202 -24.16 -0.99 -8.79
N HIS A 203 -24.87 -0.51 -9.83
CA HIS A 203 -24.51 -0.71 -11.23
C HIS A 203 -23.36 0.24 -11.59
N LEU A 204 -22.20 -0.30 -11.96
CA LEU A 204 -21.00 0.52 -12.23
C LEU A 204 -20.87 0.84 -13.72
N ALA A 205 -21.05 -0.16 -14.58
CA ALA A 205 -20.93 -0.03 -16.03
C ALA A 205 -21.78 -1.06 -16.78
N THR A 206 -22.12 -0.75 -18.02
CA THR A 206 -22.65 -1.68 -19.03
C THR A 206 -21.66 -1.74 -20.19
N LEU A 207 -21.36 -2.95 -20.66
CA LEU A 207 -20.42 -3.22 -21.74
C LEU A 207 -21.18 -3.81 -22.93
N GLU A 208 -20.85 -3.40 -24.14
CA GLU A 208 -21.36 -4.01 -25.38
C GLU A 208 -20.17 -4.31 -26.31
N GLY A 209 -19.99 -5.58 -26.69
CA GLY A 209 -18.83 -6.04 -27.45
C GLY A 209 -18.94 -7.52 -27.83
N ARG A 210 -17.87 -8.12 -28.34
CA ARG A 210 -17.86 -9.55 -28.71
C ARG A 210 -17.88 -10.43 -27.46
N ALA A 211 -18.83 -11.36 -27.39
CA ALA A 211 -19.10 -12.20 -26.21
C ALA A 211 -17.84 -12.90 -25.67
N ARG A 212 -17.00 -13.46 -26.56
CA ARG A 212 -15.72 -14.07 -26.18
C ARG A 212 -14.79 -13.09 -25.48
N ALA A 213 -14.56 -11.93 -26.09
CA ALA A 213 -13.64 -10.92 -25.56
C ALA A 213 -14.15 -10.26 -24.26
N LEU A 214 -15.47 -10.13 -24.08
CA LEU A 214 -16.06 -9.68 -22.82
C LEU A 214 -15.74 -10.66 -21.67
N VAL A 215 -15.84 -11.96 -21.92
CA VAL A 215 -15.56 -13.01 -20.92
C VAL A 215 -14.05 -13.15 -20.68
N THR A 216 -13.22 -13.25 -21.71
CA THR A 216 -11.77 -13.41 -21.56
C THR A 216 -11.11 -12.20 -20.87
N ALA A 217 -11.61 -10.97 -21.07
CA ALA A 217 -11.08 -9.80 -20.37
C ALA A 217 -11.59 -9.65 -18.92
N GLU A 218 -12.65 -10.39 -18.50
CA GLU A 218 -13.29 -10.23 -17.18
C GLU A 218 -12.27 -10.29 -16.04
N ARG A 219 -11.44 -11.33 -16.02
CA ARG A 219 -10.60 -11.63 -14.86
C ARG A 219 -9.52 -10.57 -14.67
N ALA A 220 -8.83 -10.19 -15.75
CA ALA A 220 -7.85 -9.10 -15.73
C ALA A 220 -8.51 -7.76 -15.38
N SER A 221 -9.64 -7.40 -16.01
CA SER A 221 -10.28 -6.09 -15.81
C SER A 221 -10.81 -5.93 -14.38
N LEU A 222 -11.45 -6.97 -13.83
CA LEU A 222 -11.86 -7.01 -12.42
C LEU A 222 -10.63 -6.95 -11.49
N ASN A 223 -9.60 -7.76 -11.70
CA ASN A 223 -8.43 -7.80 -10.80
C ASN A 223 -7.79 -6.40 -10.61
N PHE A 224 -7.69 -5.59 -11.68
CA PHE A 224 -7.27 -4.18 -11.56
C PHE A 224 -8.29 -3.35 -10.77
N LEU A 225 -9.55 -3.32 -11.19
CA LEU A 225 -10.58 -2.45 -10.60
C LEU A 225 -10.82 -2.76 -9.13
N GLN A 226 -10.82 -4.04 -8.73
CA GLN A 226 -10.94 -4.50 -7.35
C GLN A 226 -9.75 -4.06 -6.49
N THR A 227 -8.53 -4.09 -7.04
CA THR A 227 -7.28 -3.73 -6.33
C THR A 227 -7.15 -2.21 -6.16
N LEU A 228 -7.45 -1.45 -7.21
CA LEU A 228 -7.32 0.01 -7.21
C LEU A 228 -8.44 0.67 -6.43
N SER A 229 -9.69 0.20 -6.56
CA SER A 229 -10.80 0.62 -5.70
C SER A 229 -10.51 0.32 -4.22
N ALA A 230 -9.83 -0.78 -3.89
CA ALA A 230 -9.44 -1.07 -2.50
C ALA A 230 -8.44 -0.05 -1.93
N THR A 231 -7.36 0.27 -2.67
CA THR A 231 -6.40 1.31 -2.27
C THR A 231 -7.06 2.70 -2.18
N ALA A 232 -7.98 3.04 -3.08
CA ALA A 232 -8.68 4.32 -3.04
C ALA A 232 -9.68 4.41 -1.87
N THR A 233 -10.47 3.35 -1.64
CA THR A 233 -11.43 3.23 -0.52
C THR A 233 -10.73 3.36 0.83
N VAL A 234 -9.63 2.64 1.05
CA VAL A 234 -8.90 2.74 2.32
C VAL A 234 -8.30 4.13 2.50
N THR A 235 -7.75 4.74 1.43
CA THR A 235 -7.19 6.10 1.50
C THR A 235 -8.25 7.13 1.90
N ALA A 236 -9.45 7.06 1.32
CA ALA A 236 -10.55 7.97 1.66
C ALA A 236 -10.96 7.87 3.14
N ALA A 237 -10.94 6.66 3.73
CA ALA A 237 -11.19 6.49 5.17
C ALA A 237 -10.14 7.19 6.05
N TYR A 238 -8.85 7.12 5.70
CA TYR A 238 -7.79 7.85 6.41
C TYR A 238 -7.90 9.36 6.24
N VAL A 239 -8.24 9.84 5.03
CA VAL A 239 -8.44 11.27 4.73
C VAL A 239 -9.63 11.83 5.52
N ALA A 240 -10.75 11.09 5.56
CA ALA A 240 -11.91 11.44 6.36
C ALA A 240 -11.58 11.50 7.87
N ALA A 241 -10.81 10.54 8.38
CA ALA A 241 -10.41 10.51 9.80
C ALA A 241 -9.63 11.76 10.24
N VAL A 242 -8.70 12.26 9.42
CA VAL A 242 -7.92 13.48 9.73
C VAL A 242 -8.61 14.80 9.37
N SER A 243 -9.85 14.76 8.87
CA SER A 243 -10.57 15.96 8.46
C SER A 243 -10.67 17.01 9.59
N GLY A 244 -10.41 18.27 9.24
CA GLY A 244 -10.36 19.41 10.16
C GLY A 244 -9.05 19.61 10.94
N THR A 245 -8.06 18.70 10.83
CA THR A 245 -6.75 18.86 11.51
C THR A 245 -5.73 19.66 10.70
N GLY A 246 -5.85 19.68 9.37
CA GLY A 246 -4.86 20.23 8.43
C GLY A 246 -3.76 19.24 8.01
N ALA A 247 -3.63 18.09 8.68
CA ALA A 247 -2.67 17.06 8.30
C ALA A 247 -3.06 16.36 7.00
N ARG A 248 -2.08 16.06 6.14
CA ARG A 248 -2.29 15.38 4.85
C ARG A 248 -1.83 13.92 4.89
N ILE A 249 -2.70 13.02 4.41
CA ILE A 249 -2.38 11.59 4.27
C ILE A 249 -1.49 11.39 3.06
N LEU A 250 -0.33 10.75 3.23
CA LEU A 250 0.60 10.41 2.16
C LEU A 250 0.71 8.90 1.96
N ASP A 251 0.97 8.50 0.73
CA ASP A 251 1.43 7.15 0.39
C ASP A 251 2.91 6.90 0.74
N THR A 252 3.44 5.75 0.31
CA THR A 252 4.89 5.48 0.34
C THR A 252 5.33 4.69 -0.90
N ARG A 253 6.62 4.38 -1.00
CA ARG A 253 7.15 3.41 -1.97
C ARG A 253 6.86 1.93 -1.63
N LYS A 254 6.17 1.64 -0.51
CA LYS A 254 5.76 0.29 -0.08
C LYS A 254 4.51 -0.13 -0.87
N THR A 255 4.65 -0.24 -2.19
CA THR A 255 3.59 -0.62 -3.14
C THR A 255 3.72 -2.09 -3.54
N LEU A 256 2.67 -2.65 -4.13
CA LEU A 256 2.78 -3.88 -4.90
C LEU A 256 3.86 -3.74 -6.01
N PRO A 257 4.59 -4.83 -6.35
CA PRO A 257 5.48 -4.85 -7.52
C PRO A 257 4.71 -4.58 -8.82
N GLY A 258 5.36 -3.94 -9.80
CA GLY A 258 4.72 -3.47 -11.04
C GLY A 258 3.80 -2.26 -10.83
N LEU A 259 2.73 -2.44 -10.05
CA LEU A 259 1.56 -1.55 -9.94
C LEU A 259 1.78 -0.22 -9.18
N ARG A 260 3.01 0.31 -9.13
CA ARG A 260 3.33 1.51 -8.34
C ARG A 260 2.59 2.75 -8.83
N GLN A 261 2.57 3.00 -10.15
CA GLN A 261 1.85 4.15 -10.69
C GLN A 261 0.34 4.01 -10.44
N ALA A 262 -0.21 2.81 -10.67
CA ALA A 262 -1.62 2.50 -10.47
C ALA A 262 -2.06 2.72 -9.01
N GLN A 263 -1.30 2.22 -8.03
CA GLN A 263 -1.63 2.45 -6.61
C GLN A 263 -1.45 3.91 -6.16
N LYS A 264 -0.43 4.62 -6.68
CA LYS A 264 -0.28 6.06 -6.39
C LYS A 264 -1.37 6.91 -7.04
N TYR A 265 -1.87 6.50 -8.20
CA TYR A 265 -3.09 7.06 -8.80
C TYR A 265 -4.29 6.79 -7.90
N ALA A 266 -4.49 5.55 -7.44
CA ALA A 266 -5.59 5.20 -6.53
C ALA A 266 -5.56 5.97 -5.20
N VAL A 267 -4.39 6.27 -4.64
CA VAL A 267 -4.26 7.16 -3.47
C VAL A 267 -4.78 8.56 -3.77
N ARG A 268 -4.40 9.16 -4.91
CA ARG A 268 -4.95 10.47 -5.35
C ARG A 268 -6.46 10.44 -5.54
N ILE A 269 -7.00 9.35 -6.10
CA ILE A 269 -8.44 9.16 -6.29
C ILE A 269 -9.18 9.02 -4.95
N GLY A 270 -8.55 8.39 -3.95
CA GLY A 270 -9.02 8.38 -2.56
C GLY A 270 -8.72 9.67 -1.77
N GLY A 271 -8.28 10.75 -2.42
CA GLY A 271 -8.02 12.06 -1.78
C GLY A 271 -6.71 12.17 -0.99
N GLY A 272 -5.88 11.13 -0.95
CA GLY A 272 -4.55 11.18 -0.34
C GLY A 272 -3.52 11.83 -1.28
N ASP A 273 -2.43 12.37 -0.72
CA ASP A 273 -1.32 12.96 -1.48
C ASP A 273 -0.22 11.93 -1.80
N ASN A 274 0.51 12.18 -2.88
CA ASN A 274 1.64 11.34 -3.26
C ASN A 274 2.92 11.83 -2.57
N HIS A 275 3.57 10.96 -1.80
CA HIS A 275 5.00 11.08 -1.55
C HIS A 275 5.77 10.76 -2.87
N ARG A 276 7.10 10.91 -2.90
CA ARG A 276 7.93 10.62 -4.09
C ARG A 276 7.61 9.26 -4.75
N MET A 277 7.52 9.26 -6.08
CA MET A 277 7.26 8.12 -6.96
C MET A 277 8.37 7.06 -6.86
N GLY A 278 9.64 7.48 -6.75
CA GLY A 278 10.78 6.57 -6.86
C GLY A 278 12.01 7.00 -6.06
N LEU A 279 13.19 6.74 -6.63
CA LEU A 279 14.48 7.17 -6.09
C LEU A 279 15.06 8.36 -6.87
N PHE A 280 14.31 8.87 -7.86
CA PHE A 280 14.77 9.80 -8.89
C PHE A 280 14.14 11.20 -8.80
N ASP A 281 13.02 11.34 -8.07
CA ASP A 281 12.16 12.52 -8.05
C ASP A 281 12.18 13.29 -6.71
N ALA A 282 12.75 12.71 -5.66
CA ALA A 282 13.15 13.45 -4.45
C ALA A 282 14.29 12.72 -3.72
N VAL A 283 15.23 13.49 -3.18
CA VAL A 283 16.25 13.00 -2.26
C VAL A 283 15.61 12.77 -0.90
N MET A 284 15.93 11.65 -0.26
CA MET A 284 15.46 11.32 1.08
C MET A 284 16.63 10.77 1.88
N LEU A 285 17.18 11.63 2.74
CA LEU A 285 18.29 11.32 3.62
C LEU A 285 17.75 10.56 4.83
N LYS A 286 18.51 9.56 5.27
CA LYS A 286 18.20 8.62 6.37
C LYS A 286 19.49 8.36 7.15
N GLU A 287 19.40 7.70 8.30
CA GLU A 287 20.55 7.30 9.15
C GLU A 287 21.80 6.84 8.37
N ASN A 288 21.67 5.94 7.39
CA ASN A 288 22.80 5.48 6.57
C ASN A 288 23.45 6.55 5.69
N HIS A 289 22.69 7.53 5.19
CA HIS A 289 23.21 8.63 4.37
C HIS A 289 23.90 9.68 5.25
N ILE A 290 23.28 9.99 6.40
CA ILE A 290 23.80 10.92 7.41
C ILE A 290 25.13 10.36 7.96
N ARG A 291 25.17 9.07 8.32
CA ARG A 291 26.37 8.35 8.76
C ARG A 291 27.49 8.34 7.71
N ALA A 292 27.15 8.30 6.42
CA ALA A 292 28.13 8.32 5.33
C ALA A 292 28.69 9.73 5.03
N ALA A 293 27.90 10.79 5.29
CA ALA A 293 28.34 12.18 5.15
C ALA A 293 29.01 12.75 6.42
N GLY A 294 28.75 12.15 7.59
CA GLY A 294 29.25 12.57 8.89
C GLY A 294 28.28 13.45 9.69
N SER A 295 27.36 14.16 9.04
CA SER A 295 26.33 15.00 9.66
C SER A 295 25.10 15.16 8.75
N ILE A 296 24.00 15.71 9.28
CA ILE A 296 22.83 16.09 8.46
C ILE A 296 23.20 17.29 7.59
N ALA A 297 23.94 18.26 8.13
CA ALA A 297 24.37 19.44 7.40
C ALA A 297 25.16 19.09 6.12
N GLU A 298 26.16 18.20 6.22
CA GLU A 298 26.96 17.74 5.07
C GLU A 298 26.13 16.88 4.11
N ALA A 299 25.24 16.02 4.63
CA ALA A 299 24.34 15.21 3.80
C ALA A 299 23.39 16.08 2.96
N VAL A 300 22.84 17.16 3.54
CA VAL A 300 21.96 18.13 2.85
C VAL A 300 22.76 19.00 1.88
N ALA A 301 23.96 19.47 2.25
CA ALA A 301 24.83 20.22 1.36
C ALA A 301 25.22 19.40 0.12
N GLY A 302 25.67 18.15 0.31
CA GLY A 302 25.98 17.22 -0.79
C GLY A 302 24.75 16.89 -1.65
N ALA A 303 23.57 16.75 -1.05
CA ALA A 303 22.32 16.55 -1.79
C ALA A 303 21.97 17.76 -2.68
N ARG A 304 22.02 18.98 -2.13
CA ARG A 304 21.73 20.22 -2.88
C ARG A 304 22.77 20.51 -3.96
N GLY A 305 24.06 20.27 -3.69
CA GLY A 305 25.12 20.46 -4.68
C GLY A 305 25.02 19.51 -5.88
N ARG A 306 24.50 18.28 -5.67
CA ARG A 306 24.36 17.27 -6.73
C ARG A 306 22.99 17.28 -7.42
N TYR A 307 21.93 17.65 -6.70
CA TYR A 307 20.54 17.59 -7.17
C TYR A 307 19.75 18.88 -6.79
N PRO A 308 20.18 20.07 -7.23
CA PRO A 308 19.64 21.35 -6.74
C PRO A 308 18.16 21.57 -7.02
N ALA A 309 17.61 20.92 -8.05
CA ALA A 309 16.19 21.01 -8.43
C ALA A 309 15.29 19.93 -7.79
N LEU A 310 15.84 18.98 -7.03
CA LEU A 310 15.03 17.95 -6.35
C LEU A 310 14.69 18.35 -4.91
N PRO A 311 13.49 18.00 -4.41
CA PRO A 311 13.18 18.10 -2.99
C PRO A 311 14.16 17.26 -2.14
N VAL A 312 14.63 17.84 -1.02
CA VAL A 312 15.49 17.18 -0.04
C VAL A 312 14.71 16.97 1.25
N ILE A 313 14.35 15.71 1.49
CA ILE A 313 13.65 15.24 2.70
C ILE A 313 14.69 14.67 3.66
N VAL A 314 14.64 15.04 4.94
CA VAL A 314 15.54 14.50 5.99
C VAL A 314 14.73 13.70 6.99
N GLU A 315 15.13 12.46 7.25
CA GLU A 315 14.57 11.62 8.32
C GLU A 315 15.37 11.81 9.61
N VAL A 316 14.68 11.99 10.74
CA VAL A 316 15.28 12.23 12.07
C VAL A 316 14.64 11.35 13.15
N GLU A 317 15.49 10.92 14.07
CA GLU A 317 15.21 10.00 15.19
C GLU A 317 15.34 10.71 16.56
N SER A 318 15.79 11.98 16.60
CA SER A 318 15.88 12.77 17.84
C SER A 318 15.55 14.26 17.66
N ILE A 319 15.29 14.95 18.78
CA ILE A 319 15.08 16.41 18.81
C ILE A 319 16.36 17.18 18.43
N ASP A 320 17.54 16.65 18.74
CA ASP A 320 18.82 17.26 18.33
C ASP A 320 19.02 17.19 16.81
N GLN A 321 18.69 16.04 16.20
CA GLN A 321 18.68 15.88 14.74
C GLN A 321 17.62 16.76 14.08
N LEU A 322 16.45 16.94 14.70
CA LEU A 322 15.43 17.90 14.26
C LEU A 322 15.99 19.34 14.26
N HIS A 323 16.74 19.74 15.30
CA HIS A 323 17.40 21.04 15.35
C HIS A 323 18.46 21.21 14.25
N GLU A 324 19.28 20.19 13.97
CA GLU A 324 20.26 20.21 12.88
C GLU A 324 19.56 20.29 11.50
N ALA A 325 18.53 19.48 11.28
CA ALA A 325 17.75 19.49 10.05
C ALA A 325 17.04 20.85 9.82
N LEU A 326 16.49 21.48 10.86
CA LEU A 326 15.89 22.82 10.81
C LEU A 326 16.91 23.97 10.66
N ALA A 327 18.21 23.70 10.83
CA ALA A 327 19.29 24.62 10.47
C ALA A 327 19.83 24.38 9.05
N SER A 328 19.49 23.24 8.44
CA SER A 328 19.86 22.86 7.08
C SER A 328 18.83 23.34 6.04
N ALA A 329 19.25 23.44 4.77
CA ALA A 329 18.36 23.78 3.66
C ALA A 329 17.55 22.57 3.15
N CYS A 330 16.77 21.92 4.01
CA CYS A 330 15.86 20.83 3.66
C CYS A 330 14.42 21.33 3.37
N ASP A 331 13.65 20.58 2.57
CA ASP A 331 12.27 20.95 2.18
C ASP A 331 11.19 20.27 3.04
N ARG A 332 11.56 19.23 3.78
CA ARG A 332 10.68 18.47 4.68
C ARG A 332 11.49 17.68 5.69
N ILE A 333 10.97 17.54 6.90
CA ILE A 333 11.55 16.67 7.93
C ILE A 333 10.56 15.55 8.25
N LEU A 334 11.00 14.29 8.11
CA LEU A 334 10.27 13.12 8.56
C LEU A 334 10.74 12.76 9.97
N ILE A 335 9.82 12.69 10.93
CA ILE A 335 10.10 12.23 12.30
C ILE A 335 9.71 10.76 12.43
N ASP A 336 10.69 9.88 12.64
CA ASP A 336 10.47 8.42 12.79
C ASP A 336 10.51 8.02 14.27
N ASP A 337 9.62 7.11 14.68
CA ASP A 337 9.43 6.60 16.05
C ASP A 337 9.21 7.64 17.19
N PHE A 338 8.82 8.89 16.88
CA PHE A 338 8.56 9.92 17.91
C PHE A 338 7.28 9.63 18.73
N ASP A 339 7.41 9.64 20.06
CA ASP A 339 6.27 9.63 21.00
C ASP A 339 5.37 10.88 20.83
N ALA A 340 4.11 10.84 21.26
CA ALA A 340 3.17 11.95 21.04
C ALA A 340 3.56 13.28 21.72
N ARG A 341 4.30 13.24 22.84
CA ARG A 341 4.91 14.43 23.46
C ARG A 341 6.08 14.94 22.62
N MET A 342 6.92 14.05 22.08
CA MET A 342 8.00 14.41 21.14
C MET A 342 7.47 14.99 19.83
N ARG A 343 6.35 14.50 19.28
CA ARG A 343 5.72 15.06 18.08
C ARG A 343 5.20 16.48 18.30
N ARG A 344 4.46 16.72 19.39
CA ARG A 344 3.99 18.08 19.75
C ARG A 344 5.15 19.04 20.03
N GLU A 345 6.21 18.56 20.66
CA GLU A 345 7.44 19.33 20.87
C GLU A 345 8.17 19.63 19.54
N ALA A 346 8.21 18.67 18.62
CA ALA A 346 8.77 18.86 17.28
C ALA A 346 8.00 19.93 16.48
N VAL A 347 6.66 19.88 16.50
CA VAL A 347 5.78 20.89 15.89
C VAL A 347 6.04 22.28 16.49
N ARG A 348 6.19 22.36 17.83
CA ARG A 348 6.53 23.61 18.54
C ARG A 348 7.90 24.15 18.15
N ILE A 349 8.90 23.28 17.94
CA ILE A 349 10.27 23.66 17.56
C ILE A 349 10.35 24.05 16.07
N ALA A 350 9.69 23.32 15.18
CA ALA A 350 9.63 23.62 13.76
C ALA A 350 8.90 24.94 13.51
N ALA A 351 7.80 25.21 14.24
CA ALA A 351 7.02 26.44 14.17
C ALA A 351 6.54 26.79 12.74
N GLY A 352 6.29 25.77 11.91
CA GLY A 352 5.88 25.94 10.50
C GLY A 352 6.98 26.37 9.53
N ARG A 353 8.27 26.37 9.94
CA ARG A 353 9.40 26.73 9.06
C ARG A 353 9.68 25.70 7.97
N VAL A 354 9.52 24.42 8.30
CA VAL A 354 9.67 23.27 7.40
C VAL A 354 8.54 22.28 7.74
N PRO A 355 7.82 21.72 6.75
CA PRO A 355 6.76 20.76 7.02
C PRO A 355 7.27 19.50 7.72
N LEU A 356 6.51 19.03 8.72
CA LEU A 356 6.79 17.78 9.43
C LEU A 356 5.94 16.62 8.91
N GLU A 357 6.57 15.47 8.75
CA GLU A 357 5.95 14.22 8.30
C GLU A 357 6.14 13.10 9.32
N VAL A 358 5.06 12.41 9.70
CA VAL A 358 5.14 11.22 10.56
C VAL A 358 5.13 9.96 9.70
N SER A 359 5.99 9.00 10.03
CA SER A 359 6.00 7.64 9.49
C SER A 359 6.05 6.64 10.65
N GLY A 360 5.80 5.36 10.34
CA GLY A 360 5.85 4.27 11.32
C GLY A 360 4.56 4.09 12.13
N GLY A 361 4.19 2.84 12.42
CA GLY A 361 3.07 2.47 13.29
C GLY A 361 1.64 2.82 12.85
N VAL A 362 1.43 3.82 11.98
CA VAL A 362 0.11 4.44 11.73
C VAL A 362 -0.95 3.45 11.22
N ASP A 363 -2.08 3.45 11.91
CA ASP A 363 -3.34 2.80 11.53
C ASP A 363 -4.55 3.76 11.64
N LEU A 364 -5.73 3.32 11.24
CA LEU A 364 -6.93 4.16 11.18
C LEU A 364 -7.44 4.59 12.57
N ALA A 365 -7.08 3.87 13.64
CA ALA A 365 -7.43 4.23 15.02
C ALA A 365 -6.47 5.28 15.61
N THR A 366 -5.21 5.28 15.19
CA THR A 366 -4.14 6.16 15.69
C THR A 366 -3.94 7.43 14.86
N VAL A 367 -4.25 7.41 13.56
CA VAL A 367 -3.96 8.52 12.63
C VAL A 367 -4.54 9.86 13.10
N ARG A 368 -5.73 9.85 13.72
CA ARG A 368 -6.38 11.08 14.21
C ARG A 368 -5.58 11.76 15.32
N ALA A 369 -5.13 10.99 16.31
CA ALA A 369 -4.33 11.52 17.42
C ALA A 369 -2.94 12.02 16.94
N ILE A 370 -2.37 11.37 15.92
CA ILE A 370 -1.12 11.83 15.27
C ILE A 370 -1.33 13.16 14.55
N ALA A 371 -2.45 13.31 13.83
CA ALA A 371 -2.81 14.56 13.15
C ALA A 371 -3.08 15.70 14.15
N GLU A 372 -3.73 15.40 15.28
CA GLU A 372 -3.99 16.37 16.36
C GLU A 372 -2.74 16.76 17.17
N ASP A 373 -1.60 16.06 17.00
CA ASP A 373 -0.30 16.55 17.47
C ASP A 373 0.23 17.75 16.65
N GLY A 374 -0.39 18.05 15.50
CA GLY A 374 -0.16 19.26 14.69
C GLY A 374 0.85 19.12 13.55
N VAL A 375 1.10 17.89 13.06
CA VAL A 375 2.03 17.61 11.95
C VAL A 375 1.38 17.83 10.58
N ASP A 376 2.14 18.29 9.59
CA ASP A 376 1.61 18.67 8.27
C ASP A 376 1.30 17.45 7.37
N CYS A 377 1.98 16.32 7.57
CA CYS A 377 1.92 15.12 6.74
C CYS A 377 1.98 13.81 7.56
N ILE A 378 1.33 12.75 7.08
CA ILE A 378 1.38 11.41 7.69
C ILE A 378 1.53 10.34 6.59
N SER A 379 2.67 9.66 6.54
CA SER A 379 3.05 8.67 5.52
C SER A 379 2.65 7.24 5.89
N ILE A 380 1.60 6.73 5.22
CA ILE A 380 0.92 5.49 5.59
C ILE A 380 1.20 4.40 4.56
N GLY A 381 2.23 3.59 4.83
CA GLY A 381 2.54 2.43 3.98
C GLY A 381 1.44 1.37 3.90
N GLY A 382 0.47 1.39 4.82
CA GLY A 382 -0.69 0.50 4.82
C GLY A 382 -1.61 0.64 3.61
N LEU A 383 -1.70 1.83 3.01
CA LEU A 383 -2.61 2.15 1.89
C LEU A 383 -2.31 1.33 0.62
N THR A 384 -1.05 0.95 0.44
CA THR A 384 -0.53 0.34 -0.80
C THR A 384 0.16 -1.01 -0.59
N LYS A 385 0.69 -1.30 0.62
CA LYS A 385 1.30 -2.61 0.93
C LYS A 385 0.27 -3.69 1.32
N HIS A 386 -0.96 -3.28 1.61
CA HIS A 386 -2.07 -4.15 1.96
C HIS A 386 -3.21 -3.94 0.97
N VAL A 387 -3.88 -5.03 0.60
CA VAL A 387 -5.06 -5.00 -0.28
C VAL A 387 -6.09 -5.97 0.29
N ARG A 388 -7.27 -5.44 0.62
CA ARG A 388 -8.51 -6.22 0.73
C ARG A 388 -9.33 -5.84 -0.50
N ALA A 389 -9.16 -6.61 -1.57
CA ALA A 389 -9.77 -6.34 -2.87
C ALA A 389 -11.30 -6.23 -2.73
N ILE A 390 -11.90 -5.22 -3.38
CA ILE A 390 -13.35 -4.97 -3.32
C ILE A 390 -14.10 -6.12 -4.01
N ASP A 391 -15.17 -6.66 -3.44
CA ASP A 391 -15.96 -7.67 -4.14
C ASP A 391 -16.84 -7.06 -5.26
N LEU A 392 -16.55 -7.47 -6.50
CA LEU A 392 -17.21 -7.03 -7.73
C LEU A 392 -17.74 -8.24 -8.51
N SER A 393 -18.57 -8.02 -9.52
CA SER A 393 -18.96 -9.03 -10.52
C SER A 393 -19.28 -8.36 -11.84
N LEU A 394 -18.59 -8.77 -12.91
CA LEU A 394 -19.15 -8.71 -14.25
C LEU A 394 -20.16 -9.86 -14.41
N LYS A 395 -21.13 -9.71 -15.30
CA LYS A 395 -22.07 -10.75 -15.72
C LYS A 395 -22.45 -10.54 -17.19
N LEU A 396 -22.42 -11.59 -17.99
CA LEU A 396 -22.86 -11.57 -19.39
C LEU A 396 -24.40 -11.53 -19.48
N GLY A 397 -24.92 -11.03 -20.60
CA GLY A 397 -26.33 -10.76 -20.84
C GLY A 397 -26.78 -9.40 -20.28
N ARG A 398 -28.07 -9.10 -20.43
CA ARG A 398 -28.68 -7.88 -19.86
C ARG A 398 -28.87 -8.02 -18.35
N ARG A 399 -28.67 -6.91 -17.62
CA ARG A 399 -29.04 -6.81 -16.21
C ARG A 399 -30.56 -7.05 -16.06
N PRO A 400 -31.01 -7.93 -15.14
CA PRO A 400 -32.42 -8.01 -14.76
C PRO A 400 -32.92 -6.65 -14.23
N ALA A 401 -34.20 -6.36 -14.46
CA ALA A 401 -34.86 -5.16 -13.96
C ALA A 401 -34.88 -5.12 -12.43
#